data_AF-A0A941RNC7-F1
#
_entry.id   AF-A0A941RNC7-F1
#
_cell.length_a   1.000
_cell.length_b   1.000
_cell.length_c   1.000
_cell.angle_alpha   90.00
_cell.angle_beta   90.00
_cell.angle_gamma   90.00
#
_symmetry.space_group_name_H-M   'P 1'
#
loop_
_entity.id
_entity.type
_entity.pdbx_description
1 polymer ?
#
loop_
_entity_poly.entity_id
_entity_poly.type
_entity_poly.pdbx_seq_one_letter_code
_entity_poly.pdbx_strand_id
1 'polypeptide(L)'
;MSLHVEVIGSGPPLVLLHGWAMHGGVFKLLADAMGGQRTLYLVDLPGHGHSRDSAVPLELDACARAVLDAVPAAPWCGWSMGGAIALHSAHLAPQRIPALAMIAATPRFVAAEDWPDGMPVEAFAKFETGLASDWRGTV
;
A
#
# COMPACT_ATOMS: atom_id res chain seq x y z
N MET A 1 3.91 9.40 -15.94
CA MET A 1 4.01 10.25 -14.74
C MET A 1 4.46 9.38 -13.58
N SER A 2 5.40 9.85 -12.76
CA SER A 2 5.84 9.12 -11.56
C SER A 2 4.81 9.27 -10.44
N LEU A 3 4.71 8.26 -9.57
CA LEU A 3 3.89 8.36 -8.36
C LEU A 3 4.38 9.50 -7.45
N HIS A 4 3.47 10.09 -6.68
CA HIS A 4 3.84 10.99 -5.61
C HIS A 4 4.46 10.20 -4.45
N VAL A 5 5.64 10.64 -4.03
CA VAL A 5 6.36 10.08 -2.89
C VAL A 5 6.83 11.24 -2.02
N GLU A 6 6.26 11.35 -0.82
CA GLU A 6 6.75 12.28 0.18
C GLU A 6 7.92 11.63 0.94
N VAL A 7 9.03 12.35 1.05
CA VAL A 7 10.24 11.87 1.72
C VAL A 7 10.50 12.72 2.96
N ILE A 8 10.53 12.07 4.12
CA ILE A 8 10.72 12.75 5.42
C ILE A 8 11.78 12.05 6.27
N GLY A 9 12.43 12.82 7.15
CA GLY A 9 13.44 12.32 8.07
C GLY A 9 14.82 12.07 7.42
N SER A 10 15.69 11.39 8.17
CA SER A 10 17.08 11.15 7.78
C SER A 10 17.53 9.75 8.24
N GLY A 11 18.45 9.12 7.51
CA GLY A 11 19.02 7.82 7.88
C GLY A 11 18.57 6.68 6.97
N PRO A 12 18.59 5.42 7.45
CA PRO A 12 18.26 4.26 6.63
C PRO A 12 16.83 4.33 6.06
N PRO A 13 16.61 3.94 4.79
CA PRO A 13 15.31 4.11 4.14
C PRO A 13 14.26 3.11 4.69
N LEU A 14 12.99 3.51 4.63
CA LEU A 14 11.82 2.65 4.85
C LEU A 14 10.69 3.14 3.94
N VAL A 15 10.11 2.24 3.14
CA VAL A 15 8.96 2.54 2.26
C VAL A 15 7.67 2.20 2.99
N LEU A 16 6.68 3.08 2.90
CA LEU A 16 5.38 2.95 3.57
C LEU A 16 4.23 3.03 2.54
N LEU A 17 3.41 1.97 2.49
CA LEU A 17 2.27 1.86 1.56
C LEU A 17 0.94 1.85 2.32
N HIS A 18 0.04 2.79 1.99
CA HIS A 18 -1.26 2.96 2.65
C HIS A 18 -2.30 1.91 2.20
N GLY A 19 -3.42 1.83 2.93
CA GLY A 19 -4.56 1.00 2.59
C GLY A 19 -5.49 1.63 1.54
N TRP A 20 -6.53 0.90 1.13
CA TRP A 20 -7.53 1.38 0.17
C TRP A 20 -8.19 2.69 0.63
N ALA A 21 -8.51 3.57 -0.33
CA ALA A 21 -9.16 4.88 -0.13
C ALA A 21 -8.40 5.90 0.74
N MET A 22 -7.12 5.64 1.05
CA MET A 22 -6.26 6.51 1.86
C MET A 22 -5.15 7.15 1.01
N HIS A 23 -4.18 7.80 1.67
CA HIS A 23 -2.96 8.33 1.06
C HIS A 23 -1.81 8.32 2.10
N GLY A 24 -0.58 8.65 1.72
CA GLY A 24 0.62 8.55 2.56
C GLY A 24 0.56 9.31 3.89
N GLY A 25 -0.30 10.33 3.99
CA GLY A 25 -0.51 11.12 5.21
C GLY A 25 -1.00 10.30 6.41
N VAL A 26 -1.58 9.11 6.20
CA VAL A 26 -1.99 8.21 7.30
C VAL A 26 -0.83 7.78 8.20
N PHE A 27 0.40 7.83 7.68
CA PHE A 27 1.60 7.47 8.44
C PHE A 27 2.22 8.64 9.21
N LYS A 28 1.61 9.82 9.22
CA LYS A 28 2.21 10.99 9.89
C LYS A 28 2.51 10.75 11.36
N LEU A 29 1.59 10.14 12.11
CA LEU A 29 1.82 9.82 13.52
C LEU A 29 2.95 8.79 13.72
N LEU A 30 3.06 7.82 12.82
CA LEU A 30 4.16 6.86 12.82
C LEU A 30 5.49 7.58 12.55
N ALA A 31 5.52 8.46 11.55
CA ALA A 31 6.71 9.23 11.21
C ALA A 31 7.18 10.12 12.36
N ASP A 32 6.25 10.84 13.00
CA ASP A 32 6.53 11.68 14.16
C ASP A 32 7.08 10.82 15.32
N ALA A 33 6.51 9.63 15.56
CA ALA A 33 6.97 8.71 16.60
C ALA A 33 8.35 8.09 16.33
N MET A 34 8.75 7.93 15.06
CA MET A 34 10.08 7.43 14.70
C MET A 34 11.19 8.47 14.93
N GLY A 35 10.82 9.74 15.17
CA GLY A 35 11.76 10.79 15.59
C GLY A 35 12.88 11.07 14.58
N GLY A 36 12.63 10.87 13.29
CA GLY A 36 13.60 11.15 12.22
C GLY A 36 14.79 10.20 12.13
N GLN A 37 14.74 9.05 12.81
CA GLN A 37 15.81 8.02 12.79
C GLN A 37 15.90 7.25 11.45
N ARG A 38 14.91 7.44 10.57
CA ARG A 38 14.84 6.84 9.23
C ARG A 38 14.41 7.87 8.21
N THR A 39 14.81 7.64 6.96
CA THR A 39 14.23 8.32 5.81
C THR A 39 13.01 7.53 5.34
N LEU A 40 11.82 8.10 5.54
CA LEU A 40 10.55 7.47 5.20
C LEU A 40 10.11 7.90 3.80
N TYR A 41 9.74 6.93 2.97
CA TYR A 41 9.17 7.13 1.65
C TYR A 41 7.68 6.82 1.73
N LEU A 42 6.87 7.86 1.89
CA LEU A 42 5.41 7.81 1.96
C LEU A 42 4.84 7.84 0.54
N VAL A 43 4.37 6.70 0.06
CA VAL A 43 3.92 6.57 -1.33
C VAL A 43 2.41 6.75 -1.38
N ASP A 44 1.94 7.68 -2.23
CA ASP A 44 0.54 7.70 -2.66
C ASP A 44 0.38 6.70 -3.82
N LEU A 45 -0.38 5.63 -3.60
CA LEU A 45 -0.61 4.56 -4.57
C LEU A 45 -1.35 5.10 -5.81
N PRO A 46 -1.26 4.42 -6.98
CA PRO A 46 -2.03 4.80 -8.17
C PRO A 46 -3.51 5.08 -7.87
N GLY A 47 -4.04 6.21 -8.35
CA GLY A 47 -5.44 6.60 -8.14
C GLY A 47 -5.75 7.21 -6.76
N HIS A 48 -4.74 7.39 -5.89
CA HIS A 48 -4.93 7.87 -4.52
C HIS A 48 -4.15 9.16 -4.25
N GLY A 49 -4.63 9.97 -3.29
CA GLY A 49 -3.94 11.18 -2.81
C GLY A 49 -3.51 12.12 -3.95
N HIS A 50 -2.22 12.43 -4.00
CA HIS A 50 -1.60 13.25 -5.05
C HIS A 50 -1.26 12.43 -6.31
N SER A 51 -1.34 11.09 -6.25
CA SER A 51 -1.25 10.17 -7.40
C SER A 51 -2.62 9.87 -8.04
N ARG A 52 -3.66 10.67 -7.75
CA ARG A 52 -5.04 10.46 -8.26
C ARG A 52 -5.16 10.43 -9.79
N ASP A 53 -4.32 11.19 -10.48
CA ASP A 53 -4.33 11.28 -11.95
C ASP A 53 -3.36 10.27 -12.61
N SER A 54 -2.89 9.28 -11.85
CA SER A 54 -2.00 8.23 -12.36
C SER A 54 -2.71 7.38 -13.43
N ALA A 55 -2.03 7.19 -14.56
CA ALA A 55 -2.50 6.31 -15.63
C ALA A 55 -2.15 4.83 -15.40
N VAL A 56 -1.52 4.49 -14.28
CA VAL A 56 -1.21 3.10 -13.93
C VAL A 56 -2.52 2.35 -13.66
N PRO A 57 -2.79 1.22 -14.35
CA PRO A 57 -3.96 0.40 -14.06
C PRO A 57 -4.00 -0.02 -12.59
N LEU A 58 -5.20 -0.07 -12.00
CA LEU A 58 -5.41 -0.50 -10.61
C LEU A 58 -5.34 -2.03 -10.44
N GLU A 59 -4.37 -2.64 -11.12
CA GLU A 59 -4.08 -4.07 -11.07
C GLU A 59 -2.86 -4.31 -10.18
N LEU A 60 -2.86 -5.40 -9.41
CA LEU A 60 -1.82 -5.69 -8.42
C LEU A 60 -0.40 -5.63 -9.01
N ASP A 61 -0.18 -6.25 -10.17
CA ASP A 61 1.14 -6.28 -10.83
C ASP A 61 1.58 -4.89 -11.31
N ALA A 62 0.66 -4.12 -11.91
CA ALA A 62 0.94 -2.79 -12.43
C ALA A 62 1.27 -1.81 -11.28
N CYS A 63 0.49 -1.85 -10.20
CA CYS A 63 0.75 -1.08 -8.99
C CYS A 63 2.10 -1.45 -8.37
N ALA A 64 2.40 -2.74 -8.21
CA ALA A 64 3.64 -3.21 -7.61
C ALA A 64 4.89 -2.75 -8.38
N ARG A 65 4.85 -2.81 -9.72
CA ARG A 65 5.94 -2.32 -10.58
C ARG A 65 6.08 -0.80 -10.50
N ALA A 66 4.97 -0.07 -10.56
CA ALA A 66 4.99 1.39 -10.46
C ALA A 66 5.60 1.87 -9.13
N VAL A 67 5.32 1.19 -8.01
CA VAL A 67 5.94 1.49 -6.72
C VAL A 67 7.43 1.14 -6.73
N LEU A 68 7.82 -0.04 -7.23
CA LEU A 68 9.23 -0.44 -7.32
C LEU A 68 10.11 0.53 -8.12
N ASP A 69 9.53 1.15 -9.15
CA ASP A 69 10.18 2.16 -9.98
C ASP A 69 10.27 3.54 -9.29
N ALA A 70 9.37 3.83 -8.34
CA ALA A 70 9.28 5.13 -7.68
C ALA A 70 10.14 5.27 -6.41
N VAL A 71 10.62 4.16 -5.83
CA VAL A 71 11.30 4.14 -4.51
C VAL A 71 12.65 3.42 -4.57
N PRO A 72 13.60 3.69 -3.66
CA PRO A 72 14.88 2.98 -3.63
C PRO A 72 14.74 1.52 -3.16
N ALA A 73 15.83 0.75 -3.20
CA ALA A 73 15.90 -0.52 -2.47
C ALA A 73 15.88 -0.26 -0.96
N ALA A 74 14.93 -0.84 -0.23
CA ALA A 74 14.70 -0.57 1.19
C ALA A 74 13.78 -1.63 1.80
N PRO A 75 13.75 -1.80 3.13
CA PRO A 75 12.64 -2.46 3.81
C PRO A 75 11.31 -1.76 3.51
N TRP A 76 10.24 -2.54 3.36
CA TRP A 76 8.90 -2.02 3.09
C TRP A 76 7.94 -2.36 4.24
N CYS A 77 6.99 -1.47 4.49
CA CYS A 77 5.89 -1.69 5.42
C CYS A 77 4.58 -1.30 4.73
N GLY A 78 3.67 -2.26 4.58
CA GLY A 78 2.39 -2.06 3.92
C GLY A 78 1.23 -2.30 4.86
N TRP A 79 0.24 -1.41 4.83
CA TRP A 79 -1.01 -1.55 5.59
C TRP A 79 -2.16 -1.98 4.68
N SER A 80 -2.88 -3.03 5.08
CA SER A 80 -4.07 -3.54 4.36
C SER A 80 -3.77 -3.78 2.87
N MET A 81 -4.44 -3.11 1.94
CA MET A 81 -4.17 -3.17 0.50
C MET A 81 -2.69 -2.90 0.16
N GLY A 82 -2.05 -1.93 0.83
CA GLY A 82 -0.63 -1.65 0.66
C GLY A 82 0.27 -2.82 1.07
N GLY A 83 -0.19 -3.67 2.01
CA GLY A 83 0.49 -4.90 2.38
C GLY A 83 0.46 -5.95 1.27
N ALA A 84 -0.66 -6.10 0.56
CA ALA A 84 -0.77 -7.00 -0.59
C ALA A 84 0.14 -6.55 -1.75
N ILE A 85 0.17 -5.25 -2.04
CA ILE A 85 1.08 -4.67 -3.04
C ILE A 85 2.54 -4.88 -2.63
N ALA A 86 2.88 -4.61 -1.36
CA ALA A 86 4.25 -4.79 -0.87
C ALA A 86 4.72 -6.25 -0.92
N LEU A 87 3.83 -7.21 -0.60
CA LEU A 87 4.11 -8.63 -0.72
C LEU A 87 4.36 -9.04 -2.18
N HIS A 88 3.52 -8.58 -3.10
CA HIS A 88 3.71 -8.85 -4.54
C HIS A 88 5.00 -8.20 -5.07
N SER A 89 5.32 -6.97 -4.66
CA SER A 89 6.59 -6.31 -4.99
C SER A 89 7.81 -7.09 -4.47
N ALA A 90 7.73 -7.67 -3.27
CA ALA A 90 8.81 -8.47 -2.69
C ALA A 90 9.00 -9.80 -3.44
N HIS A 91 7.91 -10.37 -3.96
CA HIS A 91 7.98 -11.52 -4.86
C HIS A 91 8.64 -11.18 -6.21
N LEU A 92 8.30 -10.02 -6.80
CA LEU A 92 8.84 -9.58 -8.09
C LEU A 92 10.32 -9.18 -8.03
N ALA A 93 10.75 -8.55 -6.93
CA ALA A 93 12.10 -8.00 -6.79
C ALA A 93 12.66 -8.20 -5.37
N PRO A 94 12.89 -9.45 -4.91
CA PRO A 94 13.30 -9.74 -3.54
C PRO A 94 14.62 -9.05 -3.13
N GLN A 95 15.54 -8.85 -4.08
CA GLN A 95 16.79 -8.12 -3.87
C GLN A 95 16.60 -6.62 -3.57
N ARG A 96 15.45 -6.04 -3.92
CA ARG A 96 15.11 -4.63 -3.67
C ARG A 96 14.44 -4.42 -2.31
N ILE A 97 13.89 -5.49 -1.72
CA ILE A 97 13.07 -5.43 -0.49
C ILE A 97 13.66 -6.40 0.54
N PRO A 98 14.75 -6.02 1.25
CA PRO A 98 15.44 -6.89 2.19
C PRO A 98 14.61 -7.30 3.42
N ALA A 99 13.50 -6.61 3.70
CA ALA A 99 12.55 -6.96 4.75
C ALA A 99 11.16 -6.40 4.44
N LEU A 100 10.12 -7.12 4.86
CA LEU A 100 8.72 -6.75 4.67
C LEU A 100 7.96 -6.83 6.00
N ALA A 101 7.28 -5.73 6.37
CA ALA A 101 6.28 -5.71 7.43
C ALA A 101 4.87 -5.55 6.83
N MET A 102 3.92 -6.37 7.29
CA MET A 102 2.52 -6.33 6.87
C MET A 102 1.64 -5.98 8.08
N ILE A 103 0.90 -4.88 7.98
CA ILE A 103 0.00 -4.42 9.05
C ILE A 103 -1.43 -4.66 8.59
N ALA A 104 -2.20 -5.44 9.35
CA ALA A 104 -3.61 -5.74 9.04
C ALA A 104 -3.85 -6.11 7.56
N ALA A 105 -2.95 -6.94 7.01
CA ALA A 105 -2.93 -7.34 5.61
C ALA A 105 -2.83 -8.87 5.49
N THR A 106 -3.14 -9.39 4.32
CA THR A 106 -3.22 -10.83 4.02
C THR A 106 -2.67 -11.09 2.61
N PRO A 107 -2.05 -12.24 2.32
CA PRO A 107 -1.62 -12.60 0.97
C PRO A 107 -2.80 -12.73 -0.02
N ARG A 108 -4.02 -12.97 0.49
CA ARG A 108 -5.25 -12.98 -0.31
C ARG A 108 -6.40 -12.39 0.49
N PHE A 109 -7.00 -11.32 -0.05
CA PHE A 109 -8.02 -10.56 0.67
C PHE A 109 -9.37 -11.29 0.73
N VAL A 110 -9.79 -11.88 -0.37
CA VAL A 110 -11.05 -12.65 -0.47
C VAL A 110 -10.76 -14.13 -0.25
N ALA A 111 -11.62 -14.80 0.52
CA ALA A 111 -11.53 -16.22 0.81
C ALA A 111 -11.59 -17.07 -0.47
N ALA A 112 -10.93 -18.21 -0.42
CA ALA A 112 -10.96 -19.23 -1.46
C ALA A 112 -10.72 -20.61 -0.87
N GLU A 113 -10.87 -21.65 -1.69
CA GLU A 113 -10.67 -23.04 -1.27
C GLU A 113 -9.26 -23.27 -0.66
N ASP A 114 -8.23 -22.68 -1.28
CA ASP A 114 -6.84 -22.75 -0.86
C ASP A 114 -6.43 -21.64 0.13
N TRP A 115 -7.36 -20.73 0.47
CA TRP A 115 -7.15 -19.67 1.44
C TRP A 115 -8.45 -19.30 2.18
N PRO A 116 -8.91 -20.15 3.11
CA PRO A 116 -10.22 -19.99 3.76
C PRO A 116 -10.26 -18.82 4.75
N ASP A 117 -9.11 -18.35 5.25
CA ASP A 117 -9.00 -17.27 6.23
C ASP A 117 -9.19 -15.86 5.64
N GLY A 118 -9.46 -15.78 4.34
CA GLY A 118 -9.80 -14.52 3.67
C GLY A 118 -11.18 -13.98 4.08
N MET A 119 -11.47 -12.76 3.64
CA MET A 119 -12.79 -12.17 3.78
C MET A 119 -13.82 -12.93 2.93
N PRO A 120 -15.02 -13.24 3.45
CA PRO A 120 -16.11 -13.79 2.65
C PRO A 120 -16.43 -12.90 1.45
N VAL A 121 -16.66 -13.49 0.28
CA VAL A 121 -16.91 -12.73 -0.97
C VAL A 121 -18.14 -11.83 -0.85
N GLU A 122 -19.15 -12.25 -0.09
CA GLU A 122 -20.36 -11.47 0.16
C GLU A 122 -20.08 -10.25 1.04
N ALA A 123 -19.11 -10.33 1.95
CA ALA A 123 -18.66 -9.19 2.73
C ALA A 123 -17.85 -8.23 1.87
N PHE A 124 -17.00 -8.74 0.98
CA PHE A 124 -16.22 -7.91 0.05
C PHE A 124 -17.13 -7.14 -0.93
N ALA A 125 -18.15 -7.79 -1.49
CA ALA A 125 -19.11 -7.17 -2.40
C ALA A 125 -19.90 -5.99 -1.77
N LYS A 126 -20.00 -5.95 -0.43
CA LYS A 126 -20.61 -4.81 0.27
C LYS A 126 -19.77 -3.55 0.19
N PHE A 127 -18.44 -3.64 0.03
CA PHE A 127 -17.61 -2.45 -0.17
C PHE A 127 -17.91 -1.77 -1.51
N GLU A 128 -18.05 -2.56 -2.58
CA GLU A 128 -18.41 -2.02 -3.90
C GLU A 128 -19.79 -1.35 -3.86
N THR A 129 -20.78 -2.05 -3.31
CA THR A 129 -22.14 -1.52 -3.17
C THR A 129 -22.15 -0.26 -2.30
N GLY A 130 -21.46 -0.30 -1.15
CA GLY A 130 -21.34 0.81 -0.21
C GLY A 130 -20.68 2.03 -0.85
N LEU A 131 -19.58 1.84 -1.59
CA LEU A 131 -18.90 2.92 -2.29
C LEU A 131 -19.82 3.62 -3.30
N ALA A 132 -20.64 2.86 -4.03
CA ALA A 132 -21.59 3.39 -5.00
C ALA A 132 -22.77 4.13 -4.36
N SER A 133 -23.24 3.69 -3.19
CA SER A 133 -24.42 4.27 -2.52
C SER A 133 -24.11 5.36 -1.50
N ASP A 134 -23.05 5.18 -0.71
CA ASP A 134 -22.60 6.08 0.36
C ASP A 134 -21.09 5.88 0.61
N TRP A 135 -20.28 6.56 -0.20
CA TRP A 135 -18.84 6.49 -0.06
C TRP A 135 -18.37 6.99 1.31
N ARG A 136 -19.07 7.95 1.95
CA ARG A 136 -18.65 8.51 3.25
C ARG A 136 -18.83 7.54 4.41
N GLY A 137 -19.86 6.69 4.34
CA GLY A 137 -20.06 5.62 5.33
C GLY A 137 -19.16 4.40 5.08
N THR A 138 -18.49 4.34 3.94
CA THR A 138 -17.69 3.18 3.51
C THR A 138 -16.19 3.35 3.76
N VAL A 139 -15.66 4.57 3.63
CA VAL A 139 -14.21 4.89 3.76
C VAL A 139 -13.84 5.52 5.09
#